data_AF-A0A4Q3DH97-F1
#
_entry.id   AF-A0A4Q3DH97-F1
#
_cell.length_a   1.000
_cell.length_b   1.000
_cell.length_c   1.000
_cell.angle_alpha   90.00
_cell.angle_beta   90.00
_cell.angle_gamma   90.00
#
_symmetry.space_group_name_H-M   'P 1'
#
loop_
_entity.id
_entity.type
_entity.pdbx_description
1 polymer ?
#
loop_
_entity_poly.entity_id
_entity_poly.type
_entity_poly.pdbx_seq_one_letter_code
_entity_poly.pdbx_strand_id
1 'polypeptide(L)'
;AVECVNTGVVFFIFGLITGMVWAKYTWGEYWSNDPKQNSAAIAFLLYCAYLVLRNSIDEEQKRAKISAVYNIFAFPIMIVLIFILPRLTDSLHPGNGGNPAFGKYDLDSRMRVVLYPAFIAWPLIAVWIATLRYRIRLIENKRNMIA
;
A
#
# COMPACT_ATOMS: atom_id res chain seq x y z
N ALA A 1 5.90 5.06 13.08
CA ALA A 1 4.68 4.29 12.75
C ALA A 1 3.65 5.13 11.99
N VAL A 2 3.05 6.17 12.59
CA VAL A 2 2.00 6.96 11.91
C VAL A 2 2.47 7.61 10.61
N GLU A 3 3.67 8.20 10.56
CA GLU A 3 4.17 8.81 9.32
C GLU A 3 4.45 7.79 8.21
N CYS A 4 4.74 6.53 8.56
CA CYS A 4 4.87 5.45 7.58
C CYS A 4 3.49 5.15 6.96
N VAL A 5 2.43 5.12 7.77
CA VAL A 5 1.06 4.93 7.26
C VAL A 5 0.62 6.12 6.42
N ASN A 6 0.84 7.36 6.88
CA ASN A 6 0.51 8.57 6.12
C ASN A 6 1.18 8.56 4.74
N THR A 7 2.48 8.21 4.70
CA THR A 7 3.23 8.11 3.45
C THR A 7 2.70 6.96 2.58
N GLY A 8 2.49 5.77 3.18
CA GLY A 8 1.98 4.60 2.49
C GLY A 8 0.61 4.84 1.85
N VAL A 9 -0.31 5.49 2.53
CA VAL A 9 -1.65 5.83 2.02
C VAL A 9 -1.57 6.73 0.78
N VAL A 10 -0.68 7.72 0.77
CA VAL A 10 -0.46 8.59 -0.40
C VAL A 10 0.04 7.77 -1.60
N PHE A 11 1.01 6.89 -1.38
CA PHE A 11 1.51 5.99 -2.43
C PHE A 11 0.44 5.01 -2.91
N PHE A 12 -0.40 4.52 -1.99
CA PHE A 12 -1.50 3.63 -2.33
C PHE A 12 -2.53 4.34 -3.22
N ILE A 13 -2.88 5.59 -2.93
CA ILE A 13 -3.77 6.41 -3.78
C ILE A 13 -3.20 6.54 -5.18
N PHE A 14 -1.92 6.92 -5.32
CA PHE A 14 -1.29 7.01 -6.63
C PHE A 14 -1.23 5.65 -7.33
N GLY A 15 -0.93 4.57 -6.61
CA GLY A 15 -0.95 3.20 -7.12
C GLY A 15 -2.32 2.79 -7.66
N LEU A 16 -3.41 3.08 -6.92
CA LEU A 16 -4.77 2.80 -7.36
C LEU A 16 -5.15 3.63 -8.59
N ILE A 17 -4.88 4.94 -8.59
CA ILE A 17 -5.23 5.81 -9.72
C ILE A 17 -4.49 5.37 -10.98
N THR A 18 -3.17 5.19 -10.89
CA THR A 18 -2.36 4.74 -12.03
C THR A 18 -2.74 3.32 -12.48
N GLY A 19 -3.08 2.43 -11.54
CA GLY A 19 -3.60 1.10 -11.82
C GLY A 19 -4.95 1.11 -12.55
N MET A 20 -5.88 1.99 -12.16
CA MET A 20 -7.16 2.17 -12.86
C MET A 20 -6.94 2.69 -14.29
N VAL A 21 -6.04 3.65 -14.48
CA VAL A 21 -5.70 4.18 -15.82
C VAL A 21 -5.12 3.07 -16.69
N TRP A 22 -4.22 2.25 -16.13
CA TRP A 22 -3.66 1.09 -16.83
C TRP A 22 -4.74 0.06 -17.17
N ALA A 23 -5.63 -0.28 -16.23
CA ALA A 23 -6.74 -1.21 -16.46
C ALA A 23 -7.65 -0.73 -17.60
N LYS A 24 -7.96 0.58 -17.65
CA LYS A 24 -8.75 1.16 -18.75
C LYS A 24 -8.08 0.95 -20.11
N TYR A 25 -6.76 1.10 -20.17
CA TYR A 25 -5.99 0.90 -21.39
C TYR A 25 -5.88 -0.58 -21.78
N THR A 26 -5.75 -1.50 -20.82
CA THR A 26 -5.51 -2.93 -21.09
C THR A 26 -6.81 -3.73 -21.25
N TRP A 27 -7.84 -3.43 -20.47
CA TRP A 27 -9.09 -4.22 -20.38
C TRP A 27 -10.34 -3.44 -20.78
N GLY A 28 -10.20 -2.14 -21.11
CA GLY A 28 -11.31 -1.33 -21.60
C GLY A 28 -12.18 -0.68 -20.53
N GLU A 29 -11.89 -0.88 -19.23
CA GLU A 29 -12.61 -0.27 -18.11
C GLU A 29 -11.68 0.06 -16.93
N TYR A 30 -12.01 1.09 -16.14
CA TYR A 30 -11.18 1.50 -14.99
C TYR A 30 -11.19 0.47 -13.85
N TRP A 31 -12.26 -0.32 -13.76
CA TRP A 31 -12.47 -1.33 -12.73
C TRP A 31 -13.29 -2.49 -13.29
N SER A 32 -12.73 -3.70 -13.22
CA SER A 32 -13.24 -4.92 -13.85
C SER A 32 -13.79 -5.94 -12.86
N ASN A 33 -13.96 -5.55 -11.60
CA ASN A 33 -14.24 -6.48 -10.49
C ASN A 33 -13.22 -7.62 -10.37
N ASP A 34 -12.00 -7.42 -10.88
CA ASP A 34 -10.92 -8.39 -10.79
C ASP A 34 -10.49 -8.59 -9.32
N PRO A 35 -10.19 -9.82 -8.88
CA PRO A 35 -9.86 -10.09 -7.48
C PRO A 35 -8.63 -9.33 -6.97
N LYS A 36 -7.64 -9.00 -7.80
CA LYS A 36 -6.48 -8.19 -7.37
C LYS A 36 -6.87 -6.72 -7.25
N GLN A 37 -7.71 -6.19 -8.15
CA GLN A 37 -8.26 -4.83 -8.02
C GLN A 37 -9.06 -4.70 -6.71
N ASN A 38 -10.05 -5.57 -6.51
CA ASN A 38 -10.91 -5.56 -5.32
C ASN A 38 -10.11 -5.73 -4.04
N SER A 39 -9.14 -6.64 -4.00
CA SER A 39 -8.32 -6.85 -2.81
C SER A 39 -7.40 -5.66 -2.51
N ALA A 40 -6.87 -4.98 -3.54
CA ALA A 40 -6.13 -3.75 -3.37
C ALA A 40 -7.01 -2.61 -2.83
N ALA A 41 -8.24 -2.46 -3.32
CA ALA A 41 -9.20 -1.48 -2.78
C ALA A 41 -9.55 -1.77 -1.31
N ILE A 42 -9.79 -3.03 -0.95
CA ILE A 42 -10.07 -3.41 0.45
C ILE A 42 -8.85 -3.14 1.34
N ALA A 43 -7.64 -3.46 0.88
CA ALA A 43 -6.40 -3.15 1.60
C ALA A 43 -6.21 -1.63 1.79
N PHE A 44 -6.56 -0.83 0.79
CA PHE A 44 -6.55 0.63 0.93
C PHE A 44 -7.54 1.11 1.99
N LEU A 45 -8.79 0.63 1.93
CA LEU A 45 -9.84 0.98 2.89
C LEU A 45 -9.48 0.55 4.32
N LEU A 46 -8.78 -0.57 4.49
CA LEU A 46 -8.23 -1.01 5.78
C LEU A 46 -7.32 0.06 6.40
N TYR A 47 -6.43 0.67 5.61
CA TYR A 47 -5.56 1.74 6.11
C TYR A 47 -6.27 3.11 6.20
N CYS A 48 -7.32 3.36 5.41
CA CYS A 48 -8.20 4.50 5.66
C CYS A 48 -8.92 4.36 7.01
N ALA A 49 -9.44 3.17 7.32
CA ALA A 49 -10.07 2.87 8.60
C ALA A 49 -9.10 3.01 9.78
N TYR A 50 -7.82 2.61 9.61
CA TYR A 50 -6.77 2.92 10.58
C TYR A 50 -6.65 4.43 10.86
N LEU A 51 -6.62 5.26 9.82
CA LEU A 51 -6.49 6.71 9.99
C LEU A 51 -7.73 7.31 10.67
N VAL A 52 -8.93 6.89 10.29
CA VAL A 52 -10.17 7.32 10.95
C VAL A 52 -10.17 6.93 12.43
N LEU A 53 -9.84 5.67 12.75
CA LEU A 53 -9.75 5.17 14.12
C LEU A 53 -8.71 5.93 14.94
N ARG A 54 -7.55 6.20 14.37
CA ARG A 54 -6.49 6.93 15.07
C ARG A 54 -6.89 8.37 15.36
N ASN A 55 -7.57 9.03 14.41
CA ASN A 55 -7.97 10.43 14.54
C ASN A 55 -9.22 10.63 15.41
N SER A 56 -9.99 9.57 15.70
CA SER A 56 -11.17 9.65 16.57
C SER A 56 -10.85 9.52 18.07
N ILE A 57 -9.58 9.35 18.44
CA ILE A 57 -9.14 9.19 19.83
C ILE A 57 -8.32 10.41 20.25
N ASP A 58 -8.87 11.18 21.20
CA ASP A 58 -8.24 12.40 21.70
C ASP A 58 -7.02 12.11 22.58
N GLU A 59 -7.17 11.18 23.54
CA GLU A 59 -6.12 10.85 24.49
C GLU A 59 -4.96 10.13 23.80
N GLU A 60 -3.75 10.69 23.97
CA GLU A 60 -2.58 10.33 23.19
C GLU A 60 -2.09 8.90 23.42
N GLN A 61 -2.06 8.43 24.67
CA GLN A 61 -1.56 7.10 25.02
C GLN A 61 -2.49 6.00 24.50
N LYS A 62 -3.80 6.19 24.65
CA LYS A 62 -4.89 5.33 24.16
C LYS A 62 -4.88 5.31 22.64
N ARG A 63 -4.76 6.48 22.00
CA ARG A 63 -4.60 6.59 20.54
C ARG A 63 -3.39 5.79 20.07
N ALA A 64 -2.24 5.93 20.73
CA ALA A 64 -1.02 5.19 20.39
C ALA A 64 -1.22 3.67 20.53
N LYS A 65 -1.75 3.21 21.67
CA LYS A 65 -1.96 1.79 21.97
C LYS A 65 -2.97 1.13 21.03
N ILE A 66 -4.16 1.73 20.87
CA ILE A 66 -5.22 1.18 20.00
C ILE A 66 -4.76 1.14 18.55
N SER A 67 -4.10 2.20 18.07
CA SER A 67 -3.53 2.20 16.70
C SER A 67 -2.49 1.11 16.52
N ALA A 68 -1.61 0.88 17.51
CA ALA A 68 -0.59 -0.15 17.42
C ALA A 68 -1.23 -1.55 17.31
N VAL A 69 -2.23 -1.84 18.14
CA VAL A 69 -2.99 -3.11 18.09
C VAL A 69 -3.67 -3.29 16.73
N TYR A 70 -4.34 -2.25 16.21
CA TYR A 70 -4.95 -2.31 14.88
C TYR A 70 -3.93 -2.70 13.81
N ASN A 71 -2.75 -2.05 13.80
CA ASN A 71 -1.72 -2.33 12.80
C ASN A 71 -1.13 -3.75 12.87
N ILE A 72 -1.07 -4.36 14.07
CA ILE A 72 -0.64 -5.76 14.23
C ILE A 72 -1.53 -6.70 13.44
N PHE A 73 -2.84 -6.42 13.35
CA PHE A 73 -3.78 -7.22 12.56
C PHE A 73 -3.90 -6.74 11.11
N ALA A 74 -3.86 -5.43 10.88
CA ALA A 74 -4.02 -4.86 9.54
C ALA A 74 -2.90 -5.29 8.59
N PHE A 75 -1.66 -5.38 9.07
CA PHE A 75 -0.53 -5.76 8.23
C PHE A 75 -0.65 -7.20 7.68
N PRO A 76 -0.84 -8.25 8.51
CA PRO A 76 -1.09 -9.60 7.99
C PRO A 76 -2.32 -9.68 7.07
N ILE A 77 -3.41 -8.98 7.39
CA ILE A 77 -4.61 -8.95 6.54
C ILE A 77 -4.28 -8.33 5.18
N MET A 78 -3.53 -7.23 5.14
CA MET A 78 -3.05 -6.63 3.89
C MET A 78 -2.21 -7.64 3.08
N ILE A 79 -1.33 -8.40 3.72
CA ILE A 79 -0.55 -9.44 3.03
C ILE A 79 -1.47 -10.51 2.43
N VAL A 80 -2.48 -10.96 3.17
CA VAL A 80 -3.48 -11.92 2.66
C VAL A 80 -4.23 -11.35 1.46
N LEU A 81 -4.72 -10.12 1.56
CA LEU A 81 -5.46 -9.44 0.49
C LEU A 81 -4.61 -9.25 -0.77
N ILE A 82 -3.36 -8.82 -0.65
CA ILE A 82 -2.52 -8.52 -1.82
C ILE A 82 -1.86 -9.76 -2.41
N PHE A 83 -1.42 -10.70 -1.56
CA PHE A 83 -0.58 -11.82 -1.99
C PHE A 83 -1.28 -13.17 -2.02
N ILE A 84 -2.24 -13.44 -1.14
CA ILE A 84 -2.77 -14.79 -0.99
C ILE A 84 -4.10 -14.91 -1.74
N LEU A 85 -5.10 -14.11 -1.34
CA LEU A 85 -6.48 -14.23 -1.81
C LEU A 85 -6.61 -14.15 -3.35
N PRO A 86 -5.95 -13.24 -4.07
CA PRO A 86 -6.12 -13.14 -5.52
C PRO A 86 -5.47 -14.27 -6.32
N ARG A 87 -4.61 -15.08 -5.69
CA ARG A 87 -3.99 -16.27 -6.32
C ARG A 87 -4.86 -17.52 -6.18
N LEU A 88 -5.94 -17.45 -5.38
CA LEU A 88 -6.89 -18.55 -5.21
C LEU A 88 -8.03 -18.51 -6.24
N THR A 89 -8.04 -17.51 -7.12
CA THR A 89 -9.10 -17.26 -8.11
C THR A 89 -8.48 -16.78 -9.42
N ASP A 90 -9.21 -16.89 -10.52
CA ASP A 90 -8.76 -16.38 -11.82
C ASP A 90 -8.70 -14.85 -11.82
N SER A 91 -7.75 -14.29 -12.56
CA SER A 91 -7.53 -12.84 -12.63
C SER A 91 -7.12 -12.43 -14.04
N LEU A 92 -7.55 -11.24 -14.46
CA LEU A 92 -7.15 -10.58 -15.69
C LEU A 92 -5.68 -10.15 -15.68
N HIS A 93 -5.07 -10.07 -14.49
CA HIS A 93 -3.67 -9.68 -14.36
C HIS A 93 -2.73 -10.78 -14.89
N PRO A 94 -1.66 -10.40 -15.63
CA PRO A 94 -0.67 -11.34 -16.14
C PRO A 94 -0.10 -12.25 -15.04
N GLY A 95 0.19 -13.50 -15.40
CA GLY A 95 0.81 -14.49 -14.52
C GLY A 95 -0.13 -15.18 -13.52
N ASN A 96 -1.46 -15.06 -13.68
CA ASN A 96 -2.43 -15.75 -12.81
C ASN A 96 -2.84 -17.15 -13.29
N GLY A 97 -2.53 -17.53 -14.55
CA GLY A 97 -2.94 -18.81 -15.16
C GLY A 97 -1.84 -19.86 -15.32
N GLY A 98 -0.63 -19.64 -14.76
CA GLY A 98 0.54 -20.51 -14.95
C GLY A 98 1.08 -21.12 -13.67
N ASN A 99 1.88 -22.19 -13.80
CA ASN A 99 2.63 -22.74 -12.66
C ASN A 99 3.62 -21.68 -12.12
N PRO A 100 3.58 -21.33 -10.81
CA PRO A 100 4.48 -20.35 -10.20
C PRO A 100 5.97 -20.59 -10.48
N ALA A 101 6.38 -21.84 -10.70
CA ALA A 101 7.74 -22.22 -11.07
C ALA A 101 8.19 -21.70 -12.45
N PHE A 102 7.25 -21.48 -13.39
CA PHE A 102 7.51 -21.03 -14.76
C PHE A 102 7.15 -19.55 -15.02
N GLY A 103 6.61 -18.83 -14.03
CA GLY A 103 6.31 -17.39 -14.16
C GLY A 103 7.54 -16.49 -14.43
N LYS A 104 8.76 -17.01 -14.27
CA LYS A 104 10.00 -16.35 -14.72
C LYS A 104 10.09 -16.14 -16.24
N TYR A 105 9.27 -16.83 -17.02
CA TYR A 105 9.24 -16.72 -18.48
C TYR A 105 8.15 -15.78 -19.00
N ASP A 106 7.17 -15.39 -18.17
CA ASP A 106 6.04 -14.53 -18.57
C ASP A 106 6.39 -13.03 -18.64
N LEU A 107 7.46 -12.60 -17.96
CA LEU A 107 7.91 -11.20 -17.98
C LEU A 107 8.97 -10.97 -19.05
N ASP A 108 8.63 -10.16 -20.06
CA ASP A 108 9.55 -9.73 -21.12
C ASP A 108 10.85 -9.14 -20.54
N SER A 109 11.99 -9.53 -21.11
CA SER A 109 13.32 -9.10 -20.64
C SER A 109 13.49 -7.58 -20.64
N ARG A 110 12.86 -6.85 -21.57
CA ARG A 110 12.87 -5.38 -21.62
C ARG A 110 12.00 -4.76 -20.51
N MET A 111 10.98 -5.45 -20.02
CA MET A 111 10.20 -4.96 -18.88
C MET A 111 10.97 -5.07 -17.56
N ARG A 112 11.89 -6.04 -17.44
CA ARG A 112 12.70 -6.26 -16.23
C ARG A 112 13.61 -5.09 -15.88
N VAL A 113 14.17 -4.43 -16.90
CA VAL A 113 15.05 -3.26 -16.70
C VAL A 113 14.32 -2.05 -16.16
N VAL A 114 12.99 -1.99 -16.30
CA VAL A 114 12.15 -0.95 -15.70
C VAL A 114 11.61 -1.43 -14.34
N LEU A 115 11.13 -2.67 -14.26
CA LEU A 115 10.43 -3.20 -13.08
C LEU A 115 11.34 -3.32 -11.85
N TYR A 116 12.53 -3.93 -11.98
CA TYR A 116 13.38 -4.19 -10.81
C TYR A 116 13.95 -2.91 -10.18
N PRO A 117 14.46 -1.94 -10.96
CA PRO A 117 14.84 -0.65 -10.39
C PRO A 117 13.65 0.05 -9.72
N ALA A 118 12.43 -0.03 -10.28
CA ALA A 118 11.25 0.55 -9.68
C ALA A 118 10.91 -0.08 -8.31
N PHE A 119 11.02 -1.41 -8.16
CA PHE A 119 10.81 -2.08 -6.87
C PHE A 119 11.79 -1.66 -5.78
N ILE A 120 12.96 -1.14 -6.14
CA ILE A 120 13.94 -0.60 -5.19
C ILE A 120 13.71 0.90 -4.97
N ALA A 121 13.51 1.64 -6.06
CA ALA A 121 13.36 3.09 -6.04
C ALA A 121 12.11 3.53 -5.25
N TRP A 122 10.95 2.92 -5.50
CA TRP A 122 9.71 3.32 -4.83
C TRP A 122 9.76 3.17 -3.30
N PRO A 123 10.21 2.03 -2.73
CA PRO A 123 10.41 1.92 -1.28
C PRO A 123 11.45 2.89 -0.73
N LEU A 124 12.56 3.12 -1.43
CA LEU A 124 13.58 4.09 -0.99
C LEU A 124 13.01 5.51 -0.91
N ILE A 125 12.24 5.92 -1.93
CA ILE A 125 11.56 7.22 -1.94
C ILE A 125 10.52 7.28 -0.82
N ALA A 126 9.73 6.22 -0.61
CA ALA A 126 8.74 6.17 0.47
C ALA A 126 9.38 6.27 1.86
N VAL A 127 10.47 5.53 2.10
CA VAL A 127 11.24 5.61 3.35
C VAL A 127 11.83 7.00 3.53
N TRP A 128 12.42 7.58 2.49
CA TRP A 128 12.97 8.93 2.54
C TRP A 128 11.88 9.96 2.91
N ILE A 129 10.73 9.95 2.24
CA ILE A 129 9.59 10.83 2.55
C ILE A 129 9.12 10.62 4.00
N ALA A 130 8.95 9.36 4.44
CA ALA A 130 8.52 9.06 5.81
C ALA A 130 9.53 9.58 6.85
N THR A 131 10.84 9.49 6.59
CA THR A 131 11.87 10.03 7.50
C THR A 131 11.83 11.55 7.58
N LEU A 132 11.60 12.25 6.46
CA LEU A 132 11.44 13.71 6.44
C LEU A 132 10.21 14.14 7.25
N ARG A 133 9.07 13.50 7.02
CA ARG A 133 7.83 13.79 7.77
C ARG A 133 8.01 13.55 9.27
N TYR A 134 8.70 12.47 9.65
CA TYR A 134 9.01 12.20 11.05
C TYR A 134 9.88 13.30 11.68
N ARG A 135 10.94 13.75 10.97
CA ARG A 135 11.83 14.81 11.46
C ARG A 135 11.08 16.14 11.64
N ILE A 136 10.20 16.49 10.70
CA ILE A 136 9.34 17.69 10.79
C ILE A 136 8.45 17.60 12.04
N ARG A 137 7.74 16.48 12.22
CA ARG A 137 6.86 16.27 13.38
C ARG A 137 7.61 16.32 14.71
N LEU A 138 8.83 15.78 14.75
CA LEU A 138 9.68 15.83 15.94
C LEU A 138 10.05 17.27 16.31
N ILE A 139 10.37 18.10 15.32
CA ILE A 139 10.69 19.52 15.53
C ILE A 139 9.44 20.28 16.01
N GLU A 140 8.27 20.05 15.41
CA GLU A 140 7.00 20.64 15.84
C GLU A 140 6.67 20.29 17.29
N ASN A 141 6.78 19.01 17.66
CA ASN A 141 6.54 18.56 19.03
C ASN A 141 7.50 19.22 20.02
N LYS A 142 8.79 19.33 19.67
CA LYS A 142 9.79 20.04 20.52
C LYS A 142 9.44 21.51 20.69
N ARG A 143 9.06 22.20 19.61
CA ARG A 143 8.65 23.61 19.67
C ARG A 143 7.44 23.81 20.57
N ASN A 144 6.43 22.94 20.48
CA ASN A 144 5.20 23.02 21.28
C ASN A 144 5.42 22.70 22.77
N MET A 145 6.52 22.05 23.16
CA MET A 145 6.87 21.83 24.57
C MET A 145 7.61 23.03 25.19
N ILE A 146 8.17 23.91 24.36
CA ILE A 146 8.96 25.08 24.80
C ILE A 146 8.09 26.35 24.83
N ALA A 147 7.05 26.41 23.98
CA ALA A 147 6.03 27.45 23.97
C ALA A 147 4.95 27.18 25.03
#